data_AF-A0A0D8HD20-F1
#
_entry.id   AF-A0A0D8HD20-F1
#
_cell.length_a   1.000
_cell.length_b   1.000
_cell.length_c   1.000
_cell.angle_alpha   90.00
_cell.angle_beta   90.00
_cell.angle_gamma   90.00
#
_symmetry.space_group_name_H-M   'P 1'
#
loop_
_entity.id
_entity.type
_entity.pdbx_description
1 polymer ?
#
loop_
_entity_poly.entity_id
_entity_poly.type
_entity_poly.pdbx_seq_one_letter_code
_entity_poly.pdbx_strand_id
1 'polypeptide(L)'
;MTGHGFTSAFATELEEYLVFKENMGCYGNSRIFYLKKFDAYCVEHDLRVFERATVEGWVTAQLERSSCYRSWMSYIRDFSRWLVAHGNKDAYVLSDKWKASFIPAHPYLMASHEIEGFFSSAAQLEVQSPWRWQAVAFFALMHSCGIRTGEAPRSSE
;
A
#
# COMPACT_ATOMS: atom_id res chain seq x y z
N MET A 1 11.96 -22.29 -6.97
CA MET A 1 11.24 -21.05 -7.33
C MET A 1 9.80 -21.21 -6.88
N THR A 2 9.29 -20.26 -6.12
CA THR A 2 7.92 -20.29 -5.58
C THR A 2 6.90 -19.79 -6.61
N GLY A 3 5.59 -19.90 -6.32
CA GLY A 3 4.52 -19.42 -7.21
C GLY A 3 4.66 -17.93 -7.54
N HIS A 4 5.15 -17.14 -6.58
CA HIS A 4 5.40 -15.71 -6.78
C HIS A 4 6.83 -15.39 -7.25
N GLY A 5 7.71 -16.38 -7.40
CA GLY A 5 9.08 -16.20 -7.88
C GLY A 5 10.08 -15.75 -6.81
N PHE A 6 9.84 -16.06 -5.54
CA PHE A 6 10.83 -15.85 -4.48
C PHE A 6 12.00 -16.84 -4.60
N THR A 7 13.19 -16.40 -4.22
CA THR A 7 14.45 -17.16 -4.37
C THR A 7 15.39 -17.09 -3.15
N SER A 8 15.13 -16.25 -2.14
CA SER A 8 15.97 -16.19 -0.93
C SER A 8 15.78 -17.40 -0.02
N ALA A 9 16.55 -17.44 1.08
CA ALA A 9 16.37 -18.42 2.15
C ALA A 9 14.97 -18.35 2.80
N PHE A 10 14.23 -17.25 2.65
CA PHE A 10 12.87 -17.07 3.18
C PHE A 10 11.77 -17.33 2.15
N ALA A 11 12.12 -17.87 0.97
CA ALA A 11 11.19 -17.97 -0.15
C ALA A 11 9.95 -18.81 0.20
N THR A 12 10.14 -19.94 0.88
CA THR A 12 9.04 -20.84 1.29
C THR A 12 8.10 -20.13 2.25
N GLU A 13 8.64 -19.51 3.29
CA GLU A 13 7.89 -18.78 4.31
C GLU A 13 7.13 -17.59 3.73
N LEU A 14 7.73 -16.88 2.77
CA LEU A 14 7.08 -15.77 2.07
C LEU A 14 5.89 -16.25 1.25
N GLU A 15 6.00 -17.40 0.58
CA GLU A 15 4.90 -17.99 -0.17
C GLU A 15 3.77 -18.46 0.76
N GLU A 16 4.11 -19.17 1.83
CA GLU A 16 3.14 -19.63 2.83
C GLU A 16 2.43 -18.46 3.52
N TYR A 17 3.16 -17.39 3.82
CA TYR A 17 2.57 -16.15 4.33
C TYR A 17 1.58 -15.53 3.35
N LEU A 18 1.90 -15.48 2.06
CA LEU A 18 0.98 -14.94 1.05
C LEU A 18 -0.27 -15.80 0.91
N VAL A 19 -0.14 -17.13 0.85
CA VAL A 19 -1.28 -18.06 0.84
C VAL A 19 -2.16 -17.86 2.08
N PHE A 20 -1.54 -17.71 3.25
CA PHE A 20 -2.26 -17.40 4.48
C PHE A 20 -3.04 -16.08 4.37
N LYS A 21 -2.44 -15.01 3.82
CA LYS A 21 -3.15 -13.74 3.62
C LYS A 21 -4.29 -13.85 2.62
N GLU A 22 -4.13 -14.60 1.55
CA GLU A 22 -5.18 -14.85 0.56
C GLU A 22 -6.38 -15.58 1.18
N ASN A 23 -6.12 -16.61 2.00
CA ASN A 23 -7.16 -17.33 2.73
C ASN A 23 -7.91 -16.44 3.74
N MET A 24 -7.29 -15.35 4.20
CA MET A 24 -7.93 -14.33 5.04
C MET A 24 -8.68 -13.25 4.23
N GLY A 25 -8.80 -13.39 2.91
CA GLY A 25 -9.39 -12.38 2.04
C GLY A 25 -8.54 -11.11 1.90
N CYS A 26 -7.27 -11.15 2.29
CA CYS A 26 -6.37 -9.99 2.27
C CYS A 26 -5.54 -9.96 0.99
N TYR A 27 -6.11 -9.48 -0.10
CA TYR A 27 -5.43 -9.34 -1.39
C TYR A 27 -4.61 -8.05 -1.47
N GLY A 28 -3.54 -8.03 -2.27
CA GLY A 28 -2.83 -6.77 -2.54
C GLY A 28 -1.49 -6.91 -3.24
N ASN A 29 -1.42 -6.37 -4.46
CA ASN A 29 -0.20 -6.33 -5.28
C ASN A 29 0.96 -5.57 -4.61
N SER A 30 0.64 -4.55 -3.81
CA SER A 30 1.65 -3.80 -3.07
C SER A 30 2.42 -4.69 -2.08
N ARG A 31 1.72 -5.61 -1.38
CA ARG A 31 2.37 -6.54 -0.45
C ARG A 31 3.37 -7.42 -1.19
N ILE A 32 2.91 -8.07 -2.25
CA ILE A 32 3.74 -8.95 -3.09
C ILE A 32 4.96 -8.20 -3.62
N PHE A 33 4.77 -7.00 -4.14
CA PHE A 33 5.84 -6.16 -4.68
C PHE A 33 6.93 -5.85 -3.66
N TYR A 34 6.57 -5.42 -2.45
CA TYR A 34 7.57 -5.10 -1.42
C TYR A 34 8.22 -6.33 -0.80
N LEU A 35 7.50 -7.46 -0.70
CA LEU A 35 8.11 -8.72 -0.27
C LEU A 35 9.09 -9.26 -1.30
N LYS A 36 8.85 -9.08 -2.61
CA LYS A 36 9.83 -9.41 -3.65
C LYS A 36 11.10 -8.57 -3.54
N LYS A 37 10.97 -7.29 -3.19
CA LYS A 37 12.12 -6.43 -2.92
C LYS A 37 12.91 -6.88 -1.68
N PHE A 38 12.22 -7.31 -0.63
CA PHE A 38 12.86 -7.91 0.54
C PHE A 38 13.59 -9.21 0.18
N ASP A 39 12.93 -10.11 -0.55
CA ASP A 39 13.51 -11.38 -1.00
C ASP A 39 14.78 -11.15 -1.85
N ALA A 40 14.72 -10.23 -2.81
CA ALA A 40 15.89 -9.85 -3.62
C ALA A 40 17.03 -9.29 -2.77
N TYR A 41 16.72 -8.45 -1.77
CA TYR A 41 17.72 -7.94 -0.83
C TYR A 41 18.37 -9.08 -0.02
N CYS A 42 17.59 -10.05 0.44
CA CYS A 42 18.13 -11.21 1.14
C CYS A 42 19.04 -12.07 0.27
N VAL A 43 18.74 -12.21 -1.03
CA VAL A 43 19.63 -12.89 -1.99
C VAL A 43 20.93 -12.11 -2.20
N GLU A 44 20.83 -10.80 -2.42
CA GLU A 44 21.99 -9.90 -2.66
C GLU A 44 23.00 -9.93 -1.50
N HIS A 45 22.50 -10.11 -0.27
CA HIS A 45 23.30 -10.07 0.95
C HIS A 45 23.51 -11.47 1.61
N ASP A 46 23.12 -12.57 0.96
CA ASP A 46 23.14 -13.96 1.49
C ASP A 46 22.56 -14.08 2.92
N LEU A 47 21.43 -13.40 3.15
CA LEU A 47 20.77 -13.37 4.46
C LEU A 47 19.91 -14.61 4.65
N ARG A 48 20.16 -15.33 5.75
CA ARG A 48 19.49 -16.60 6.08
C ARG A 48 18.77 -16.59 7.42
N VAL A 49 19.00 -15.56 8.24
CA VAL A 49 18.41 -15.42 9.57
C VAL A 49 17.53 -14.17 9.60
N PHE A 50 16.30 -14.31 10.07
CA PHE A 50 15.35 -13.20 10.18
C PHE A 50 15.60 -12.38 11.45
N GLU A 51 16.81 -11.87 11.60
CA GLU A 51 17.24 -11.11 12.79
C GLU A 51 17.13 -9.60 12.60
N ARG A 52 17.44 -8.84 13.67
CA ARG A 52 17.41 -7.38 13.65
C ARG A 52 18.28 -6.80 12.53
N ALA A 53 19.48 -7.34 12.31
CA ALA A 53 20.38 -6.85 11.26
C ALA A 53 19.78 -7.00 9.87
N THR A 54 19.19 -8.16 9.55
CA THR A 54 18.48 -8.42 8.29
C THR A 54 17.33 -7.45 8.06
N VAL A 55 16.45 -7.32 9.06
CA VAL A 55 15.21 -6.54 8.92
C VAL A 55 15.50 -5.03 8.92
N GLU A 56 16.27 -4.53 9.89
CA GLU A 56 16.61 -3.10 9.96
C GLU A 56 17.57 -2.68 8.84
N GLY A 57 18.46 -3.58 8.38
CA GLY A 57 19.31 -3.35 7.21
C GLY A 57 18.50 -3.16 5.94
N TRP A 58 17.56 -4.06 5.66
CA TRP A 58 16.64 -3.91 4.52
C TRP A 58 15.82 -2.62 4.63
N VAL A 59 15.27 -2.32 5.80
CA VAL A 59 14.46 -1.11 6.01
C VAL A 59 15.28 0.14 5.71
N THR A 60 16.54 0.18 6.15
CA THR A 60 17.45 1.30 5.91
C THR A 60 17.75 1.45 4.41
N ALA A 61 18.17 0.37 3.74
CA ALA A 61 18.45 0.37 2.30
C ALA A 61 17.21 0.78 1.47
N GLN A 62 16.01 0.37 1.89
CA GLN A 62 14.78 0.71 1.21
C GLN A 62 14.37 2.19 1.42
N LEU A 63 14.64 2.74 2.61
CA LEU A 63 14.42 4.17 2.91
C LEU A 63 15.35 5.09 2.11
N GLU A 64 16.60 4.69 1.88
CA GLU A 64 17.52 5.43 1.02
C GLU A 64 17.00 5.52 -0.43
N ARG A 65 16.28 4.49 -0.88
CA ARG A 65 15.70 4.41 -2.23
C ARG A 65 14.30 5.03 -2.33
N SER A 66 13.59 5.28 -1.22
CA SER A 66 12.16 5.63 -1.21
C SER A 66 11.88 6.84 -0.31
N SER A 67 11.45 7.95 -0.90
CA SER A 67 11.55 9.28 -0.24
C SER A 67 10.33 9.78 0.55
N CYS A 68 9.27 9.01 0.81
CA CYS A 68 8.20 9.50 1.71
C CYS A 68 7.24 8.43 2.23
N TYR A 69 6.86 7.46 1.41
CA TYR A 69 5.85 6.47 1.78
C TYR A 69 6.47 5.30 2.57
N ARG A 70 6.00 5.11 3.82
CA ARG A 70 6.45 4.03 4.73
C ARG A 70 5.40 2.94 4.97
N SER A 71 4.31 2.93 4.20
CA SER A 71 3.22 1.94 4.34
C SER A 71 3.70 0.49 4.15
N TRP A 72 4.73 0.28 3.34
CA TRP A 72 5.36 -1.02 3.10
C TRP A 72 5.97 -1.66 4.36
N MET A 73 6.35 -0.87 5.37
CA MET A 73 6.86 -1.39 6.64
C MET A 73 5.80 -2.21 7.39
N SER A 74 4.51 -2.01 7.09
CA SER A 74 3.46 -2.86 7.64
C SER A 74 3.58 -4.31 7.14
N TYR A 75 3.99 -4.52 5.90
CA TYR A 75 4.11 -5.85 5.29
C TYR A 75 5.23 -6.66 5.93
N ILE A 76 6.41 -6.07 6.09
CA ILE A 76 7.51 -6.80 6.75
C ILE A 76 7.15 -7.13 8.19
N ARG A 77 6.53 -6.19 8.92
CA ARG A 77 6.18 -6.37 10.32
C ARG A 77 5.11 -7.45 10.48
N ASP A 78 4.17 -7.50 9.55
CA ASP A 78 3.15 -8.55 9.52
C ASP A 78 3.76 -9.92 9.21
N PHE A 79 4.69 -9.98 8.26
CA PHE A 79 5.46 -11.19 7.97
C PHE A 79 6.29 -11.65 9.18
N SER A 80 6.97 -10.73 9.88
CA SER A 80 7.71 -11.07 11.11
C SER A 80 6.82 -11.67 12.19
N ARG A 81 5.63 -11.09 12.41
CA ARG A 81 4.66 -11.65 13.37
C ARG A 81 4.16 -13.02 12.95
N TRP A 82 3.95 -13.20 11.64
CA TRP A 82 3.56 -14.48 11.09
C TRP A 82 4.65 -15.54 11.33
N LEU A 83 5.92 -15.22 11.07
CA LEU A 83 7.07 -16.10 11.37
C LEU A 83 7.10 -16.54 12.84
N VAL A 84 6.94 -15.59 13.77
CA VAL A 84 6.90 -15.88 15.22
C VAL A 84 5.75 -16.84 15.56
N ALA A 85 4.56 -16.59 14.99
CA ALA A 85 3.39 -17.44 15.19
C ALA A 85 3.55 -18.85 14.61
N HIS A 86 4.40 -19.03 13.58
CA HIS A 86 4.60 -20.29 12.87
C HIS A 86 5.93 -21.00 13.25
N GLY A 87 6.48 -20.68 14.42
CA GLY A 87 7.56 -21.45 15.06
C GLY A 87 8.93 -20.80 15.06
N ASN A 88 9.15 -19.73 14.30
CA ASN A 88 10.41 -18.98 14.34
C ASN A 88 10.38 -17.90 15.44
N LYS A 89 10.53 -18.34 16.70
CA LYS A 89 10.40 -17.47 17.89
C LYS A 89 11.44 -16.35 17.98
N ASP A 90 12.58 -16.54 17.32
CA ASP A 90 13.68 -15.58 17.32
C ASP A 90 13.60 -14.57 16.17
N ALA A 91 12.56 -14.67 15.31
CA ALA A 91 12.32 -13.73 14.25
C ALA A 91 12.10 -12.31 14.80
N TYR A 92 12.92 -11.36 14.34
CA TYR A 92 12.85 -9.99 14.79
C TYR A 92 11.62 -9.27 14.21
N VAL A 93 10.74 -8.78 15.08
CA VAL A 93 9.60 -7.94 14.69
C VAL A 93 10.03 -6.48 14.66
N LEU A 94 9.88 -5.83 13.50
CA LEU A 94 10.25 -4.42 13.30
C LEU A 94 9.59 -3.50 14.34
N SER A 95 10.42 -2.88 15.17
CA SER A 95 9.97 -2.01 16.25
C SER A 95 9.25 -0.75 15.79
N ASP A 96 8.50 -0.14 16.72
CA ASP A 96 7.65 1.03 16.46
C ASP A 96 8.43 2.31 16.17
N LYS A 97 9.72 2.37 16.54
CA LYS A 97 10.61 3.50 16.21
C LYS A 97 10.71 3.77 14.70
N TRP A 98 10.42 2.76 13.88
CA TRP A 98 10.45 2.85 12.41
C TRP A 98 9.16 3.39 11.81
N LYS A 99 8.06 3.46 12.58
CA LYS A 99 6.79 4.01 12.09
C LYS A 99 7.00 5.45 11.61
N ALA A 100 6.40 5.81 10.47
CA ALA A 100 6.28 7.21 10.11
C ALA A 100 5.56 7.95 11.24
N SER A 101 5.98 9.18 11.53
CA SER A 101 5.21 10.06 12.40
C SER A 101 3.81 10.20 11.81
N PHE A 102 2.80 10.09 12.67
CA PHE A 102 1.42 10.35 12.25
C PHE A 102 1.31 11.83 11.89
N ILE A 103 1.00 12.11 10.63
CA ILE A 103 0.64 13.45 10.19
C ILE A 103 -0.89 13.50 10.20
N PRO A 104 -1.52 14.26 11.11
CA PRO A 104 -2.97 14.41 11.10
C PRO A 104 -3.39 14.96 9.75
N ALA A 105 -4.31 14.26 9.08
CA ALA A 105 -4.98 14.81 7.92
C ALA A 105 -5.78 16.03 8.41
N HIS A 106 -5.48 17.20 7.86
CA HIS A 106 -6.30 18.39 8.00
C HIS A 106 -7.08 18.54 6.69
N PRO A 107 -8.20 17.79 6.53
CA PRO A 107 -8.96 17.87 5.30
C PRO A 107 -9.50 19.30 5.12
N TYR A 108 -9.36 19.83 3.91
CA TYR A 108 -10.00 21.08 3.55
C TYR A 108 -11.50 20.83 3.41
N LEU A 109 -12.31 21.52 4.22
CA LEU A 109 -13.76 21.50 4.10
C LEU A 109 -14.20 22.74 3.33
N MET A 110 -14.77 22.52 2.14
CA MET A 110 -15.27 23.59 1.30
C MET A 110 -16.51 24.23 1.92
N ALA A 111 -16.55 25.56 1.97
CA ALA A 111 -17.75 26.32 2.29
C ALA A 111 -18.76 26.29 1.14
N SER A 112 -20.04 26.57 1.41
CA SER A 112 -21.12 26.49 0.41
C SER A 112 -20.83 27.28 -0.87
N HIS A 113 -20.31 28.51 -0.75
CA HIS A 113 -19.96 29.34 -1.91
C HIS A 113 -18.82 28.75 -2.76
N GLU A 114 -17.90 28.01 -2.14
CA GLU A 114 -16.81 27.33 -2.85
C GLU A 114 -17.32 26.09 -3.59
N ILE A 115 -18.28 25.38 -3.00
CA ILE A 115 -18.94 24.25 -3.65
C ILE A 115 -19.72 24.75 -4.88
N GLU A 116 -20.49 25.83 -4.73
CA GLU A 116 -21.19 26.49 -5.85
C GLU A 116 -20.23 26.96 -6.95
N GLY A 117 -19.12 27.59 -6.56
CA GLY A 117 -18.08 28.04 -7.48
C GLY A 117 -17.39 26.87 -8.21
N PHE A 118 -17.14 25.77 -7.51
CA PHE A 118 -16.60 24.55 -8.08
C PHE A 118 -17.54 23.96 -9.14
N PHE A 119 -18.83 23.79 -8.83
CA PHE A 119 -19.80 23.25 -9.79
C PHE A 119 -20.01 24.16 -11.01
N SER A 120 -20.01 25.49 -10.79
CA SER A 120 -20.10 26.48 -11.86
C SER A 120 -18.90 26.38 -12.81
N SER A 121 -17.70 26.23 -12.26
CA SER A 121 -16.47 26.07 -13.03
C SER A 121 -16.40 24.72 -13.74
N ALA A 122 -16.81 23.64 -13.07
CA ALA A 122 -16.85 22.30 -13.65
C ALA A 122 -17.81 22.20 -14.84
N ALA A 123 -18.95 22.90 -14.79
CA ALA A 123 -19.90 22.97 -15.91
C ALA A 123 -19.33 23.69 -17.14
N GLN A 124 -18.40 24.62 -16.95
CA GLN A 124 -17.76 25.38 -18.03
C GLN A 124 -16.46 24.74 -18.53
N LEU A 125 -15.93 23.73 -17.82
CA LEU A 125 -14.62 23.14 -18.10
C LEU A 125 -14.55 22.53 -19.50
N GLU A 126 -13.72 23.10 -20.38
CA GLU A 126 -13.47 22.60 -21.74
C GLU A 126 -12.34 21.58 -21.76
N VAL A 127 -12.67 20.28 -21.76
CA VAL A 127 -11.69 19.20 -21.95
C VAL A 127 -12.00 18.44 -23.23
N GLN A 128 -10.97 18.12 -24.00
CA GLN A 128 -11.04 17.18 -25.13
C GLN A 128 -11.23 15.76 -24.61
N SER A 129 -12.43 15.46 -24.13
CA SER A 129 -12.84 14.14 -23.67
C SER A 129 -14.31 13.89 -24.04
N PRO A 130 -14.64 12.73 -24.63
CA PRO A 130 -16.03 12.37 -24.94
C PRO A 130 -16.91 12.27 -23.68
N TRP A 131 -16.29 12.20 -22.50
CA TRP A 131 -16.94 12.06 -21.19
C TRP A 131 -17.01 13.37 -20.39
N ARG A 132 -16.72 14.53 -21.02
CA ARG A 132 -16.72 15.86 -20.39
C ARG A 132 -17.98 16.13 -19.55
N TRP A 133 -19.16 15.82 -20.10
CA TRP A 133 -20.44 16.05 -19.45
C TRP A 133 -20.66 15.17 -18.20
N GLN A 134 -20.01 14.01 -18.13
CA GLN A 134 -20.13 13.09 -16.99
C GLN A 134 -19.39 13.61 -15.77
N ALA A 135 -18.34 14.42 -15.93
CA ALA A 135 -17.55 14.93 -14.80
C ALA A 135 -18.42 15.68 -13.79
N VAL A 136 -19.29 16.58 -14.26
CA VAL A 136 -20.21 17.34 -13.40
C VAL A 136 -21.22 16.40 -12.72
N ALA A 137 -21.75 15.42 -13.45
CA ALA A 137 -22.67 14.43 -12.89
C ALA A 137 -21.99 13.58 -11.80
N PHE A 138 -20.73 13.18 -11.99
CA PHE A 138 -19.95 12.45 -10.99
C PHE A 138 -19.67 13.29 -9.75
N PHE A 139 -19.26 14.55 -9.91
CA PHE A 139 -19.06 15.43 -8.77
C PHE A 139 -20.36 15.67 -8.00
N ALA A 140 -21.49 15.84 -8.69
CA ALA A 140 -22.80 16.05 -8.06
C ALA A 140 -23.23 14.81 -7.27
N LEU A 141 -23.01 13.61 -7.83
CA LEU A 141 -23.29 12.35 -7.15
C LEU A 141 -22.40 12.15 -5.92
N MET A 142 -21.09 12.40 -6.04
CA MET A 142 -20.16 12.33 -4.91
C MET A 142 -20.54 13.31 -3.80
N HIS A 143 -20.88 14.55 -4.17
CA HIS A 143 -21.28 15.57 -3.20
C HIS A 143 -22.61 15.25 -2.51
N SER A 144 -23.63 14.81 -3.27
CA SER A 144 -24.98 14.57 -2.74
C SER A 144 -25.11 13.28 -1.95
N CYS A 145 -24.37 12.24 -2.34
CA CYS A 145 -24.47 10.90 -1.73
C CYS A 145 -23.28 10.57 -0.81
N GLY A 146 -22.25 11.42 -0.76
CA GLY A 146 -21.05 11.18 0.03
C GLY A 146 -20.23 9.95 -0.41
N ILE A 147 -20.39 9.52 -1.67
CA ILE A 147 -19.68 8.35 -2.20
C ILE A 147 -18.23 8.68 -2.54
N ARG A 148 -17.33 7.71 -2.39
CA ARG A 148 -15.92 7.88 -2.76
C ARG A 148 -15.77 7.86 -4.28
N THR A 149 -14.70 8.47 -4.79
CA THR A 149 -14.37 8.45 -6.23
C THR A 149 -14.26 7.04 -6.81
N GLY A 150 -13.84 6.05 -6.00
CA GLY A 150 -13.78 4.65 -6.41
C GLY A 150 -15.11 3.89 -6.38
N GLU A 151 -16.13 4.46 -5.73
CA GLU A 151 -17.49 3.90 -5.66
C GLU A 151 -18.40 4.49 -6.74
N ALA A 152 -18.03 5.65 -7.29
CA ALA A 152 -18.71 6.22 -8.44
C ALA A 152 -18.61 5.24 -9.64
N PRO A 153 -19.74 4.95 -10.32
CA PRO A 153 -19.74 4.02 -11.45
C PRO A 153 -18.69 4.44 -12.48
N ARG A 154 -17.76 3.55 -12.83
CA ARG A 154 -16.91 3.79 -13.99
C ARG A 154 -17.79 3.66 -15.22
N SER A 155 -17.72 4.62 -16.15
CA SER A 155 -18.21 4.40 -17.50
C SER A 155 -17.47 3.18 -18.06
N SER A 156 -18.16 2.06 -18.14
CA SER A 156 -17.66 0.85 -18.78
C SER A 156 -17.40 1.14 -20.26
N GLU A 157 -16.16 0.97 -20.68
CA GLU A 157 -15.82 0.70 -22.09
C GLU A 157 -16.36 -0.67 -22.51
#